data_AF-A0A0E0BIC2-F1
#
_entry.id   AF-A0A0E0BIC2-F1
#
_cell.length_a   1.000
_cell.length_b   1.000
_cell.length_c   1.000
_cell.angle_alpha   90.00
_cell.angle_beta   90.00
_cell.angle_gamma   90.00
#
_symmetry.space_group_name_H-M   'P 1'
#
loop_
_entity.id
_entity.type
_entity.pdbx_description
1 polymer ?
#
loop_
_entity_poly.entity_id
_entity_poly.type
_entity_poly.pdbx_seq_one_letter_code
_entity_poly.pdbx_strand_id
1 'polypeptide(L)'
;MYSLDVVQISRVQADQRAGRAGRTRPGKCYRLYPISIYQKEFLEATIPEIQRSSLAGSVLYLKSLDLPDINILKFDFLDPPSRESLEDALRQLYLIDAIDENGQITDVGRIMAELPLEPSLSRTLIEANKLGCLSQALTVAAVLSAEITFRSTRSKDMEGKRKRQELPDGSGWGDHIQLLQIFESWDRTGYDPRWCSDHELQVRGMKFSKDVRNQLSQIIQKIAKGSTDVQAKKEQKSDPDYRKLRRALCVGYGNQLAERMLHHNGYHTVGYRAQLVQVHPFSVLEGDEYGKLPVYIVYHELINTTRPFMRNVCAVDQSWIKPILKKLERLDMNKLSGGSSGSKDPEPLEDKQVSSPKKAMDVKQSDVDSKIQAARERYLARKGKK
;
A
#
# COMPACT_ATOMS: atom_id res chain seq x y z
N MET A 1 -3.43 -7.95 0.25
CA MET A 1 -2.52 -6.93 -0.36
C MET A 1 -3.20 -6.37 -1.60
N TYR A 2 -3.37 -5.06 -1.66
CA TYR A 2 -4.12 -4.38 -2.72
C TYR A 2 -3.15 -3.69 -3.67
N SER A 3 -3.34 -3.90 -4.98
CA SER A 3 -2.59 -3.26 -6.05
C SER A 3 -3.51 -2.49 -6.97
N LEU A 4 -3.00 -1.41 -7.56
CA LEU A 4 -3.71 -0.67 -8.58
C LEU A 4 -3.46 -1.31 -9.95
N ASP A 5 -4.43 -2.09 -10.44
CA ASP A 5 -4.32 -2.84 -11.69
C ASP A 5 -5.20 -2.23 -12.80
N VAL A 6 -4.68 -2.25 -14.04
CA VAL A 6 -5.47 -1.91 -15.22
C VAL A 6 -6.34 -3.12 -15.59
N VAL A 7 -7.65 -2.99 -15.36
CA VAL A 7 -8.63 -4.04 -15.64
C VAL A 7 -9.51 -3.71 -16.84
N GLN A 8 -10.02 -4.76 -17.49
CA GLN A 8 -11.01 -4.63 -18.57
C GLN A 8 -12.33 -4.05 -18.03
N ILE A 9 -12.98 -3.17 -18.80
CA ILE A 9 -14.27 -2.59 -18.43
C ILE A 9 -15.42 -3.59 -18.68
N SER A 10 -16.53 -3.42 -17.96
CA SER A 10 -17.76 -4.18 -18.21
C SER A 10 -18.56 -3.62 -19.40
N ARG A 11 -19.54 -4.40 -19.89
CA ARG A 11 -20.50 -3.96 -20.91
C ARG A 11 -21.30 -2.76 -20.43
N VAL A 12 -21.81 -2.78 -19.19
CA VAL A 12 -22.50 -1.63 -18.57
C VAL A 12 -21.64 -0.37 -18.58
N GLN A 13 -20.35 -0.48 -18.25
CA GLN A 13 -19.43 0.67 -18.30
C GLN A 13 -19.19 1.17 -19.73
N ALA A 14 -19.06 0.26 -20.70
CA ALA A 14 -18.90 0.61 -22.11
C ALA A 14 -20.14 1.29 -22.70
N ASP A 15 -21.34 0.86 -22.31
CA ASP A 15 -22.60 1.47 -22.71
C ASP A 15 -22.81 2.83 -22.03
N GLN A 16 -22.45 2.96 -20.76
CA GLN A 16 -22.46 4.26 -20.08
C GLN A 16 -21.52 5.27 -20.77
N ARG A 17 -20.33 4.83 -21.22
CA ARG A 17 -19.41 5.67 -22.01
C ARG A 17 -20.01 6.06 -23.35
N ALA A 18 -20.68 5.15 -24.05
CA ALA A 18 -21.36 5.45 -25.31
C ALA A 18 -22.52 6.44 -25.10
N GLY A 19 -23.33 6.26 -24.05
CA GLY A 19 -24.45 7.15 -23.71
C GLY A 19 -24.03 8.60 -23.42
N ARG A 20 -22.79 8.83 -22.96
CA ARG A 20 -22.25 10.20 -22.76
C ARG A 20 -22.19 11.01 -24.06
N ALA A 21 -21.99 10.35 -25.21
CA ALA A 21 -21.90 11.03 -26.51
C ALA A 21 -23.26 11.57 -27.01
N GLY A 22 -24.38 11.00 -26.53
CA GLY A 22 -25.73 11.33 -26.99
C GLY A 22 -26.52 12.28 -26.08
N ARG A 23 -25.90 12.91 -25.07
CA ARG A 23 -26.63 13.68 -24.03
C ARG A 23 -27.32 14.95 -24.52
N THR A 24 -26.77 15.59 -25.55
CA THR A 24 -27.27 16.91 -26.03
C THR A 24 -27.79 16.84 -27.45
N ARG A 25 -27.16 16.02 -28.29
CA ARG A 25 -27.50 15.82 -29.70
C ARG A 25 -27.00 14.44 -30.13
N PRO A 26 -27.43 13.90 -31.28
CA PRO A 26 -26.87 12.67 -31.82
C PRO A 26 -25.34 12.73 -31.89
N GLY A 27 -24.68 11.79 -31.25
CA GLY A 27 -23.23 11.69 -31.15
C GLY A 27 -22.71 10.34 -31.63
N LYS A 28 -21.39 10.24 -31.82
CA LYS A 28 -20.72 9.00 -32.22
C LYS A 28 -19.77 8.55 -31.10
N CYS A 29 -19.73 7.25 -30.83
CA CYS A 29 -18.78 6.63 -29.91
C CYS A 29 -17.89 5.66 -30.69
N TYR A 30 -16.59 5.89 -30.66
CA TYR A 30 -15.60 5.01 -31.29
C TYR A 30 -15.02 4.08 -30.23
N ARG A 31 -15.35 2.79 -30.32
CA ARG A 31 -14.84 1.74 -29.45
C ARG A 31 -13.57 1.15 -30.07
N LEU A 32 -12.44 1.24 -29.37
CA LEU A 32 -11.14 0.72 -29.84
C LEU A 32 -10.99 -0.79 -29.58
N TYR A 33 -12.04 -1.56 -29.84
CA TYR A 33 -12.06 -3.01 -29.71
C TYR A 33 -13.09 -3.61 -30.66
N PRO A 34 -12.86 -4.83 -31.20
CA PRO A 34 -13.83 -5.54 -32.02
C PRO A 34 -15.14 -5.82 -31.29
N ILE A 35 -16.23 -5.89 -32.05
CA ILE A 35 -17.57 -6.24 -31.49
C ILE A 35 -17.60 -7.65 -30.88
N SER A 36 -16.80 -8.57 -31.39
CA SER A 36 -16.69 -9.94 -30.87
C SER A 36 -16.21 -9.97 -29.42
N ILE A 37 -15.20 -9.15 -29.08
CA ILE A 37 -14.67 -9.02 -27.72
C ILE A 37 -15.74 -8.45 -26.79
N TYR A 38 -16.45 -7.40 -27.23
CA TYR A 38 -17.53 -6.79 -26.46
C TYR A 38 -18.64 -7.79 -26.10
N GLN A 39 -18.99 -8.70 -27.02
CA GLN A 39 -20.08 -9.65 -26.81
C GLN A 39 -19.66 -10.91 -26.05
N LYS A 40 -18.42 -11.39 -26.26
CA LYS A 40 -17.96 -12.69 -25.73
C LYS A 40 -17.09 -12.58 -24.49
N GLU A 41 -16.24 -11.56 -24.40
CA GLU A 41 -15.22 -11.46 -23.34
C GLU A 41 -15.62 -10.50 -22.23
N PHE A 42 -16.33 -9.42 -22.53
CA PHE A 42 -16.66 -8.41 -21.51
C PHE A 42 -17.70 -8.96 -20.52
N LEU A 43 -17.40 -8.82 -19.24
CA LEU A 43 -18.36 -9.02 -18.17
C LEU A 43 -19.59 -8.13 -18.35
N GLU A 44 -20.76 -8.64 -18.01
CA GLU A 44 -22.01 -7.89 -18.13
C GLU A 44 -22.01 -6.64 -17.26
N ALA A 45 -21.91 -6.88 -15.95
CA ALA A 45 -21.82 -5.86 -14.92
C ALA A 45 -20.40 -5.80 -14.35
N THR A 46 -20.08 -4.67 -13.74
CA THR A 46 -18.83 -4.54 -13.00
C THR A 46 -18.97 -5.28 -11.67
N ILE A 47 -17.93 -6.01 -11.28
CA ILE A 47 -17.86 -6.69 -9.98
C ILE A 47 -18.10 -5.65 -8.86
N PRO A 48 -18.80 -5.98 -7.77
CA PRO A 48 -19.01 -5.08 -6.63
C PRO A 48 -17.70 -4.51 -6.05
N GLU A 49 -17.77 -3.31 -5.46
CA GLU A 49 -16.59 -2.67 -4.87
C GLU A 49 -16.06 -3.43 -3.65
N ILE A 50 -16.96 -3.92 -2.78
CA ILE A 50 -16.61 -4.72 -1.60
C ILE A 50 -15.82 -5.99 -1.92
N GLN A 51 -15.93 -6.51 -3.16
CA GLN A 51 -15.18 -7.68 -3.62
C GLN A 51 -13.83 -7.31 -4.29
N ARG A 52 -13.54 -6.02 -4.47
CA ARG A 52 -12.38 -5.53 -5.23
C ARG A 52 -11.48 -4.57 -4.46
N SER A 53 -11.98 -3.92 -3.41
CA SER A 53 -11.24 -2.90 -2.66
C SER A 53 -10.76 -3.42 -1.29
N SER A 54 -9.97 -2.58 -0.60
CA SER A 54 -9.55 -2.87 0.76
C SER A 54 -10.72 -2.85 1.73
N LEU A 55 -10.84 -3.92 2.52
CA LEU A 55 -11.89 -4.04 3.53
C LEU A 55 -11.44 -3.54 4.90
N ALA A 56 -10.18 -3.13 5.07
CA ALA A 56 -9.66 -2.70 6.37
C ALA A 56 -10.48 -1.54 6.98
N GLY A 57 -10.76 -0.50 6.19
CA GLY A 57 -11.59 0.64 6.64
C GLY A 57 -13.03 0.23 6.94
N SER A 58 -13.67 -0.52 6.04
CA SER A 58 -15.06 -0.98 6.21
C SER A 58 -15.24 -1.90 7.42
N VAL A 59 -14.29 -2.82 7.65
CA VAL A 59 -14.29 -3.73 8.80
C VAL A 59 -14.07 -2.97 10.10
N LEU A 60 -13.16 -1.98 10.11
CA LEU A 60 -12.96 -1.11 11.27
C LEU A 60 -14.24 -0.34 11.62
N TYR A 61 -14.90 0.22 10.60
CA TYR A 61 -16.17 0.92 10.79
C TYR A 61 -17.26 0.00 11.34
N LEU A 62 -17.44 -1.20 10.77
CA LEU A 62 -18.41 -2.18 11.28
C LEU A 62 -18.14 -2.57 12.74
N LYS A 63 -16.88 -2.75 13.11
CA LYS A 63 -16.48 -3.02 14.50
C LYS A 63 -16.69 -1.84 15.43
N SER A 64 -16.59 -0.60 14.93
CA SER A 64 -16.82 0.61 15.73
C SER A 64 -18.28 0.84 16.11
N LEU A 65 -19.23 0.19 15.42
CA LEU A 65 -20.66 0.26 15.74
C LEU A 65 -21.04 -0.51 17.03
N ASP A 66 -20.09 -1.24 17.64
CA ASP A 66 -20.23 -1.97 18.91
C ASP A 66 -21.49 -2.84 18.97
N LEU A 67 -21.79 -3.54 17.87
CA LEU A 67 -22.92 -4.46 17.78
C LEU A 67 -22.59 -5.76 18.53
N PRO A 68 -23.47 -6.23 19.45
CA PRO A 68 -23.23 -7.45 20.20
C PRO A 68 -23.12 -8.65 19.26
N ASP A 69 -22.16 -9.53 19.52
CA ASP A 69 -21.91 -10.80 18.79
C ASP A 69 -21.65 -10.69 17.28
N ILE A 70 -21.20 -9.52 16.79
CA ILE A 70 -20.91 -9.35 15.36
C ILE A 70 -19.69 -10.17 14.92
N ASN A 71 -19.98 -11.32 14.31
CA ASN A 71 -18.98 -12.11 13.59
C ASN A 71 -18.88 -11.59 12.15
N ILE A 72 -17.81 -10.85 11.86
CA ILE A 72 -17.57 -10.27 10.52
C ILE A 72 -17.59 -11.33 9.42
N LEU A 73 -17.13 -12.56 9.71
CA LEU A 73 -17.10 -13.64 8.72
C LEU A 73 -18.49 -14.20 8.40
N LYS A 74 -19.49 -13.95 9.26
CA LYS A 74 -20.88 -14.40 9.10
C LYS A 74 -21.85 -13.24 8.87
N PHE A 75 -21.33 -12.02 8.69
CA PHE A 75 -22.16 -10.85 8.46
C PHE A 75 -22.88 -10.97 7.12
N ASP A 76 -24.16 -10.60 7.09
CA ASP A 76 -25.03 -10.72 5.93
C ASP A 76 -24.81 -9.55 4.95
N PHE A 77 -23.74 -9.64 4.16
CA PHE A 77 -23.42 -8.68 3.11
C PHE A 77 -24.32 -8.92 1.88
N LEU A 78 -24.80 -7.83 1.26
CA LEU A 78 -25.56 -7.91 0.00
C LEU A 78 -24.80 -8.68 -1.09
N ASP A 79 -23.55 -8.29 -1.30
CA ASP A 79 -22.59 -9.01 -2.16
C ASP A 79 -21.40 -9.43 -1.27
N PRO A 80 -21.34 -10.69 -0.81
CA PRO A 80 -20.34 -11.09 0.16
C PRO A 80 -18.92 -11.02 -0.42
N PRO A 81 -17.96 -10.40 0.28
CA PRO A 81 -16.55 -10.49 -0.08
C PRO A 81 -16.00 -11.90 0.18
N SER A 82 -14.84 -12.20 -0.41
CA SER A 82 -14.18 -13.47 -0.13
C SER A 82 -13.72 -13.52 1.33
N ARG A 83 -13.80 -14.73 1.93
CA ARG A 83 -13.33 -14.97 3.30
C ARG A 83 -11.87 -14.55 3.47
N GLU A 84 -11.02 -14.82 2.48
CA GLU A 84 -9.61 -14.40 2.49
C GLU A 84 -9.46 -12.87 2.63
N SER A 85 -10.32 -12.08 2.01
CA SER A 85 -10.25 -10.60 2.08
C SER A 85 -10.67 -10.07 3.44
N LEU A 86 -11.69 -10.68 4.07
CA LEU A 86 -12.10 -10.34 5.43
C LEU A 86 -11.02 -10.72 6.45
N GLU A 87 -10.42 -11.89 6.28
CA GLU A 87 -9.30 -12.33 7.10
C GLU A 87 -8.06 -11.42 6.93
N ASP A 88 -7.75 -11.00 5.71
CA ASP A 88 -6.67 -10.04 5.44
C ASP A 88 -6.94 -8.69 6.12
N ALA A 89 -8.17 -8.18 6.06
CA ALA A 89 -8.55 -6.95 6.76
C ALA A 89 -8.40 -7.06 8.28
N LEU A 90 -8.85 -8.17 8.88
CA LEU A 90 -8.66 -8.44 10.32
C LEU A 90 -7.17 -8.49 10.71
N ARG A 91 -6.34 -9.17 9.91
CA ARG A 91 -4.88 -9.21 10.13
C ARG A 91 -4.27 -7.82 10.10
N GLN A 92 -4.64 -7.01 9.10
CA GLN A 92 -4.12 -5.66 8.95
C GLN A 92 -4.50 -4.78 10.16
N LEU A 93 -5.76 -4.84 10.59
CA LEU A 93 -6.27 -4.10 11.74
C LEU A 93 -5.57 -4.52 13.06
N TYR A 94 -5.30 -5.81 13.24
CA TYR A 94 -4.56 -6.30 14.41
C TYR A 94 -3.12 -5.79 14.43
N LEU A 95 -2.42 -5.78 13.29
CA LEU A 95 -1.03 -5.31 13.21
C LEU A 95 -0.87 -3.84 13.59
N ILE A 96 -1.87 -3.01 13.28
CA ILE A 96 -1.87 -1.56 13.58
C ILE A 96 -2.51 -1.22 14.94
N ASP A 97 -2.80 -2.21 15.80
CA ASP A 97 -3.44 -2.04 17.11
C ASP A 97 -4.90 -1.54 17.06
N ALA A 98 -5.60 -1.69 15.93
CA ALA A 98 -7.01 -1.30 15.82
C ALA A 98 -7.95 -2.26 16.56
N ILE A 99 -7.59 -3.54 16.58
CA ILE A 99 -8.32 -4.61 17.25
C ILE A 99 -7.38 -5.39 18.17
N ASP A 100 -7.95 -6.00 19.21
CA ASP A 100 -7.23 -6.87 20.15
C ASP A 100 -7.08 -8.30 19.60
N GLU A 101 -6.45 -9.19 20.38
CA GLU A 101 -6.26 -10.62 20.03
C GLU A 101 -7.59 -11.38 19.89
N ASN A 102 -8.68 -10.87 20.47
CA ASN A 102 -10.03 -11.45 20.42
C ASN A 102 -10.89 -10.84 19.30
N GLY A 103 -10.35 -9.91 18.51
CA GLY A 103 -11.07 -9.21 17.45
C GLY A 103 -12.04 -8.13 17.92
N GLN A 104 -11.89 -7.63 19.14
CA GLN A 104 -12.61 -6.48 19.69
C GLN A 104 -11.90 -5.17 19.37
N ILE A 105 -12.66 -4.10 19.15
CA ILE A 105 -12.09 -2.79 18.83
C ILE A 105 -11.37 -2.19 20.04
N THR A 106 -10.14 -1.71 19.85
CA THR A 106 -9.38 -1.02 20.90
C THR A 106 -9.76 0.47 20.96
N ASP A 107 -9.34 1.18 22.01
CA ASP A 107 -9.52 2.64 22.06
C ASP A 107 -8.80 3.36 20.91
N VAL A 108 -7.65 2.83 20.48
CA VAL A 108 -6.96 3.33 19.28
C VAL A 108 -7.82 3.08 18.05
N GLY A 109 -8.42 1.90 17.92
CA GLY A 109 -9.38 1.54 16.86
C GLY A 109 -10.56 2.49 16.78
N ARG A 110 -11.16 2.86 17.92
CA ARG A 110 -12.28 3.81 18.00
C ARG A 110 -11.87 5.19 17.48
N ILE A 111 -10.73 5.71 17.93
CA ILE A 111 -10.22 7.00 17.46
C ILE A 111 -9.93 6.94 15.95
N MET A 112 -9.39 5.83 15.44
CA MET A 112 -9.14 5.66 14.01
C MET A 112 -10.42 5.67 13.18
N ALA A 113 -11.52 5.10 13.68
CA ALA A 113 -12.81 5.04 13.00
C ALA A 113 -13.48 6.42 12.85
N GLU A 114 -13.14 7.39 13.72
CA GLU A 114 -13.64 8.77 13.63
C GLU A 114 -12.91 9.61 12.56
N LEU A 115 -11.75 9.16 12.09
CA LEU A 115 -10.94 9.87 11.09
C LEU A 115 -11.35 9.43 9.67
N PRO A 116 -11.57 10.38 8.73
CA PRO A 116 -11.92 10.07 7.34
C PRO A 116 -10.68 9.69 6.52
N LEU A 117 -9.90 8.71 7.00
CA LEU A 117 -8.64 8.28 6.42
C LEU A 117 -8.53 6.74 6.46
N GLU A 118 -7.66 6.19 5.62
CA GLU A 118 -7.28 4.78 5.71
C GLU A 118 -6.72 4.45 7.10
N PRO A 119 -7.03 3.27 7.67
CA PRO A 119 -6.59 2.89 9.02
C PRO A 119 -5.08 3.07 9.26
N SER A 120 -4.24 2.77 8.27
CA SER A 120 -2.78 2.95 8.38
C SER A 120 -2.38 4.42 8.60
N LEU A 121 -3.00 5.35 7.86
CA LEU A 121 -2.77 6.79 8.00
C LEU A 121 -3.33 7.31 9.33
N SER A 122 -4.54 6.89 9.69
CA SER A 122 -5.16 7.21 10.97
C SER A 122 -4.26 6.79 12.15
N ARG A 123 -3.70 5.57 12.08
CA ARG A 123 -2.77 5.07 13.11
C ARG A 123 -1.48 5.90 13.18
N THR A 124 -0.93 6.30 12.03
CA THR A 124 0.25 7.19 11.98
C THR A 124 -0.04 8.53 12.66
N LEU A 125 -1.20 9.14 12.44
CA LEU A 125 -1.55 10.42 13.09
C LEU A 125 -1.67 10.28 14.61
N ILE A 126 -2.29 9.21 15.09
CA ILE A 126 -2.41 8.93 16.53
C ILE A 126 -1.03 8.71 17.16
N GLU A 127 -0.14 7.96 16.50
CA GLU A 127 1.22 7.74 17.00
C GLU A 127 2.05 9.04 16.96
N ALA A 128 1.91 9.83 15.90
CA ALA A 128 2.58 11.11 15.76
C ALA A 128 2.16 12.11 16.84
N ASN A 129 0.89 12.07 17.27
CA ASN A 129 0.41 12.85 18.40
C ASN A 129 1.15 12.46 19.70
N LYS A 130 1.31 11.16 19.98
CA LYS A 130 2.04 10.67 21.15
C LYS A 130 3.53 11.04 21.13
N LEU A 131 4.16 11.03 19.94
CA LEU A 131 5.58 11.35 19.77
C LEU A 131 5.86 12.86 19.64
N GLY A 132 4.82 13.69 19.56
CA GLY A 132 4.93 15.14 19.40
C GLY A 132 5.33 15.62 17.99
N CYS A 133 5.06 14.82 16.95
CA CYS A 133 5.32 15.17 15.54
C CYS A 133 4.03 15.28 14.70
N LEU A 134 2.89 15.57 15.34
CA LEU A 134 1.57 15.61 14.70
C LEU A 134 1.50 16.56 13.49
N SER A 135 2.08 17.75 13.57
CA SER A 135 2.05 18.74 12.46
C SER A 135 2.66 18.19 11.18
N GLN A 136 3.78 17.49 11.29
CA GLN A 136 4.48 16.87 10.15
C GLN A 136 3.65 15.71 9.58
N ALA A 137 3.12 14.85 10.46
CA ALA A 137 2.31 13.71 10.05
C ALA A 137 0.99 14.14 9.37
N LEU A 138 0.35 15.22 9.85
CA LEU A 138 -0.83 15.83 9.22
C LEU A 138 -0.55 16.27 7.79
N THR A 139 0.60 16.91 7.57
CA THR A 139 1.03 17.32 6.23
C THR A 139 1.24 16.11 5.33
N VAL A 140 1.97 15.09 5.80
CA VAL A 140 2.19 13.86 5.03
C VAL A 140 0.88 13.16 4.67
N ALA A 141 -0.02 12.99 5.64
CA ALA A 141 -1.32 12.36 5.42
C ALA A 141 -2.14 13.14 4.37
N ALA A 142 -2.21 14.47 4.48
CA ALA A 142 -2.97 15.29 3.56
C ALA A 142 -2.40 15.31 2.13
N VAL A 143 -1.07 15.26 2.01
CA VAL A 143 -0.38 15.18 0.72
C VAL A 143 -0.61 13.83 0.05
N LEU A 144 -0.53 12.73 0.81
CA LEU A 144 -0.80 11.38 0.30
C LEU A 144 -2.26 11.22 -0.14
N SER A 145 -3.23 11.69 0.66
CA SER A 145 -4.66 11.64 0.30
C SER A 145 -5.04 12.48 -0.91
N ALA A 146 -4.25 13.50 -1.24
CA ALA A 146 -4.47 14.36 -2.42
C ALA A 146 -3.77 13.84 -3.69
N GLU A 147 -2.96 12.77 -3.57
CA GLU A 147 -2.12 12.22 -4.64
C GLU A 147 -1.36 13.30 -5.42
N ILE A 148 -0.50 14.06 -4.75
CA ILE A 148 0.27 15.11 -5.43
C ILE A 148 1.04 14.51 -6.60
N THR A 149 0.63 14.89 -7.79
CA THR A 149 1.18 14.39 -9.04
C THR A 149 2.16 15.44 -9.57
N PHE A 150 3.41 15.03 -9.77
CA PHE A 150 4.37 15.81 -10.55
C PHE A 150 3.85 15.91 -11.98
N ARG A 151 3.84 17.13 -12.55
CA ARG A 151 3.44 17.31 -13.95
C ARG A 151 4.42 16.53 -14.81
N SER A 152 3.93 15.48 -15.47
CA SER A 152 4.72 14.79 -16.49
C SER A 152 4.85 15.72 -17.69
N THR A 153 6.00 16.40 -17.81
CA THR A 153 6.37 17.08 -19.04
C THR A 153 6.68 16.00 -20.07
N ARG A 154 5.89 15.97 -21.16
CA ARG A 154 6.11 15.04 -22.29
C ARG A 154 7.41 15.36 -23.03
N SER A 155 8.01 16.53 -22.80
CA SER A 155 9.30 16.91 -23.36
C SER A 155 10.43 16.41 -22.46
N LYS A 156 11.45 15.80 -23.07
CA LYS A 156 12.75 15.53 -22.45
C LYS A 156 13.51 16.85 -22.22
N ASP A 157 12.88 17.86 -21.64
CA ASP A 157 13.56 19.12 -21.38
C ASP A 157 14.52 18.92 -20.21
N MET A 158 15.80 19.12 -20.48
CA MET A 158 16.87 19.15 -19.48
C MET A 158 16.58 20.18 -18.37
N GLU A 159 15.74 21.17 -18.66
CA GLU A 159 15.32 22.21 -17.74
C GLU A 159 14.29 21.73 -16.71
N GLY A 160 13.32 20.90 -17.09
CA GLY A 160 12.39 20.28 -16.13
C GLY A 160 13.09 19.33 -15.18
N LYS A 161 14.12 18.61 -15.68
CA LYS A 161 15.01 17.80 -14.82
C LYS A 161 15.82 18.63 -13.82
N ARG A 162 16.32 19.81 -14.23
CA ARG A 162 17.04 20.74 -13.34
C ARG A 162 16.11 21.34 -12.28
N LYS A 163 14.92 21.79 -12.66
CA LYS A 163 13.92 22.31 -11.72
C LYS A 163 13.44 21.25 -10.71
N ARG A 164 13.40 19.98 -11.13
CA ARG A 164 13.13 18.86 -10.23
C ARG A 164 14.29 18.55 -9.27
N GLN A 165 15.53 18.92 -9.61
CA GLN A 165 16.69 18.83 -8.70
C GLN A 165 16.71 19.94 -7.65
N GLU A 166 15.96 21.03 -7.86
CA GLU A 166 15.79 22.10 -6.86
C GLU A 166 14.76 21.72 -5.78
N LEU A 167 13.95 20.68 -6.02
CA LEU A 167 13.05 20.16 -5.00
C LEU A 167 13.84 19.46 -3.89
N PRO A 168 13.33 19.51 -2.64
CA PRO A 168 13.93 18.78 -1.54
C PRO A 168 14.09 17.29 -1.86
N ASP A 169 15.18 16.69 -1.41
CA ASP A 169 15.56 15.29 -1.65
C ASP A 169 14.99 14.31 -0.61
N GLY A 170 14.20 14.80 0.36
CA GLY A 170 13.74 13.97 1.48
C GLY A 170 14.84 13.65 2.49
N SER A 171 15.98 14.34 2.43
CA SER A 171 17.16 14.15 3.28
C SER A 171 17.66 12.71 3.32
N GLY A 172 17.56 11.99 2.19
CA GLY A 172 17.95 10.59 2.04
C GLY A 172 17.01 9.58 2.72
N TRP A 173 15.98 10.03 3.46
CA TRP A 173 15.10 9.15 4.23
C TRP A 173 13.92 8.60 3.43
N GLY A 174 13.53 9.27 2.34
CA GLY A 174 12.54 8.80 1.38
C GLY A 174 11.42 9.78 1.06
N ASP A 175 10.47 9.30 0.26
CA ASP A 175 9.46 10.09 -0.43
C ASP A 175 8.50 10.80 0.54
N HIS A 176 8.14 10.15 1.65
CA HIS A 176 7.25 10.76 2.65
C HIS A 176 7.84 12.05 3.22
N ILE A 177 9.16 12.07 3.43
CA ILE A 177 9.88 13.25 3.95
C ILE A 177 10.01 14.30 2.86
N GLN A 178 10.29 13.90 1.62
CA GLN A 178 10.28 14.84 0.49
C GLN A 178 8.91 15.53 0.36
N LEU A 179 7.81 14.78 0.40
CA LEU A 179 6.45 15.33 0.30
C LEU A 179 6.16 16.35 1.41
N LEU A 180 6.62 16.08 2.64
CA LEU A 180 6.57 17.03 3.74
C LEU A 180 7.37 18.30 3.43
N GLN A 181 8.63 18.16 3.01
CA GLN A 181 9.52 19.29 2.74
C GLN A 181 9.02 20.17 1.59
N ILE A 182 8.43 19.56 0.56
CA ILE A 182 7.80 20.27 -0.56
C ILE A 182 6.65 21.13 -0.05
N PHE A 183 5.76 20.56 0.78
CA PHE A 183 4.64 21.29 1.34
C PHE A 183 5.10 22.41 2.28
N GLU A 184 6.09 22.16 3.15
CA GLU A 184 6.64 23.19 4.05
C GLU A 184 7.33 24.32 3.28
N SER A 185 8.03 24.00 2.18
CA SER A 185 8.64 25.01 1.32
C SER A 185 7.57 25.88 0.64
N TRP A 186 6.48 25.27 0.19
CA TRP A 186 5.34 26.00 -0.35
C TRP A 186 4.65 26.87 0.71
N ASP A 187 4.49 26.38 1.94
CA ASP A 187 3.93 27.14 3.07
C ASP A 187 4.77 28.40 3.38
N ARG A 188 6.11 28.29 3.39
CA ARG A 188 7.03 29.42 3.60
C ARG A 188 6.93 30.51 2.52
N THR A 189 6.50 30.16 1.31
CA THR A 189 6.24 31.13 0.23
C THR A 189 4.86 31.78 0.32
N GLY A 190 4.08 31.49 1.36
CA GLY A 190 2.73 32.00 1.51
C GLY A 190 1.71 31.34 0.56
N TYR A 191 1.95 30.08 0.18
CA TYR A 191 1.11 29.31 -0.73
C TYR A 191 1.03 29.87 -2.16
N ASP A 192 2.14 30.43 -2.67
CA ASP A 192 2.19 31.02 -4.01
C ASP A 192 1.93 29.95 -5.11
N PRO A 193 0.90 30.12 -5.96
CA PRO A 193 0.66 29.24 -7.09
C PRO A 193 1.78 29.24 -8.14
N ARG A 194 2.57 30.33 -8.24
CA ARG A 194 3.70 30.44 -9.17
C ARG A 194 4.81 29.49 -8.78
N TRP A 195 5.14 29.44 -7.48
CA TRP A 195 6.10 28.46 -6.94
C TRP A 195 5.77 27.02 -7.34
N CYS A 196 4.50 26.61 -7.27
CA CYS A 196 4.09 25.29 -7.75
C CYS A 196 4.34 25.08 -9.24
N SER A 197 4.14 26.12 -10.06
CA SER A 197 4.30 26.04 -11.50
C SER A 197 5.78 25.98 -11.89
N ASP A 198 6.62 26.74 -11.18
CA ASP A 198 8.07 26.75 -11.34
C ASP A 198 8.72 25.41 -11.00
N HIS A 199 8.15 24.67 -10.04
CA HIS A 199 8.62 23.34 -9.62
C HIS A 199 7.83 22.16 -10.23
N GLU A 200 7.08 22.40 -11.31
CA GLU A 200 6.30 21.38 -12.02
C GLU A 200 5.26 20.64 -11.16
N LEU A 201 4.74 21.28 -10.11
CA LEU A 201 3.70 20.76 -9.24
C LEU A 201 2.29 21.11 -9.75
N GLN A 202 1.33 20.25 -9.46
CA GLN A 202 -0.07 20.52 -9.75
C GLN A 202 -0.68 21.43 -8.67
N VAL A 203 -0.90 22.71 -9.01
CA VAL A 203 -1.51 23.72 -8.11
C VAL A 203 -2.80 23.24 -7.44
N ARG A 204 -3.68 22.56 -8.20
CA ARG A 204 -4.95 22.04 -7.66
C ARG A 204 -4.73 20.99 -6.58
N GLY A 205 -3.77 20.08 -6.77
CA GLY A 205 -3.42 19.06 -5.80
C GLY A 205 -2.86 19.69 -4.52
N MET A 206 -1.91 20.63 -4.64
CA MET A 206 -1.32 21.34 -3.50
C MET A 206 -2.39 22.09 -2.67
N LYS A 207 -3.29 22.82 -3.33
CA LYS A 207 -4.40 23.52 -2.64
C LYS A 207 -5.34 22.55 -1.94
N PHE A 208 -5.70 21.44 -2.60
CA PHE A 208 -6.52 20.41 -1.99
C PHE A 208 -5.83 19.77 -0.76
N SER A 209 -4.52 19.49 -0.82
CA SER A 209 -3.75 19.02 0.34
C SER A 209 -3.80 20.01 1.51
N LYS A 210 -3.74 21.31 1.24
CA LYS A 210 -3.90 22.33 2.29
C LYS A 210 -5.28 22.26 2.95
N ASP A 211 -6.33 22.13 2.16
CA ASP A 211 -7.70 22.04 2.67
C ASP A 211 -7.90 20.76 3.51
N VAL A 212 -7.41 19.61 3.02
CA VAL A 212 -7.43 18.33 3.75
C VAL A 212 -6.65 18.44 5.06
N ARG A 213 -5.44 19.03 5.04
CA ARG A 213 -4.63 19.25 6.25
C ARG A 213 -5.38 20.08 7.30
N ASN A 214 -6.07 21.14 6.88
CA ASN A 214 -6.85 21.99 7.77
C ASN A 214 -8.06 21.23 8.35
N GLN A 215 -8.77 20.47 7.53
CA GLN A 215 -9.90 19.62 7.99
C GLN A 215 -9.43 18.58 9.01
N LEU A 216 -8.37 17.84 8.71
CA LEU A 216 -7.81 16.85 9.63
C LEU A 216 -7.35 17.48 10.94
N SER A 217 -6.73 18.67 10.89
CA SER A 217 -6.35 19.40 12.09
C SER A 217 -7.56 19.76 12.95
N GLN A 218 -8.65 20.23 12.35
CA GLN A 218 -9.90 20.54 13.05
C GLN A 218 -10.54 19.30 13.69
N ILE A 219 -10.57 18.18 12.96
CA ILE A 219 -11.12 16.91 13.46
C ILE A 219 -10.31 16.44 14.67
N ILE A 220 -8.98 16.39 14.58
CA ILE A 220 -8.12 15.94 15.69
C ILE A 220 -8.26 16.87 16.91
N GLN A 221 -8.34 18.19 16.70
CA GLN A 221 -8.60 19.14 17.80
C GLN A 221 -9.95 18.90 18.46
N LYS A 222 -10.98 18.52 17.70
CA LYS A 222 -12.31 18.19 18.24
C LYS A 222 -12.27 16.91 19.08
N ILE A 223 -11.59 15.87 18.59
CA ILE A 223 -11.40 14.59 19.30
C ILE A 223 -10.64 14.82 20.61
N ALA A 224 -9.58 15.63 20.56
CA ALA A 224 -8.74 15.95 21.71
C ALA A 224 -9.48 16.65 22.86
N LYS A 225 -10.35 17.62 22.52
CA LYS A 225 -11.17 18.34 23.50
C LYS A 225 -12.14 17.43 24.26
N GLY A 226 -12.40 16.22 23.76
CA GLY A 226 -13.29 15.23 24.38
C GLY A 226 -12.62 14.27 25.37
N SER A 227 -11.33 13.93 25.23
CA SER A 227 -10.69 12.95 26.14
C SER A 227 -9.16 12.90 26.17
N THR A 228 -8.41 13.81 25.54
CA THR A 228 -6.93 13.81 25.67
C THR A 228 -6.34 15.17 25.33
N ASP A 229 -5.58 15.74 26.27
CA ASP A 229 -4.89 17.03 26.17
C ASP A 229 -4.01 17.09 24.91
N VAL A 230 -4.54 17.64 23.80
CA VAL A 230 -3.70 18.01 22.65
C VAL A 230 -2.97 19.27 23.04
N GLN A 231 -1.75 19.07 23.54
CA GLN A 231 -0.77 20.12 23.64
C GLN A 231 -0.31 20.49 22.23
N ALA A 232 -1.13 21.26 21.53
CA ALA A 232 -0.69 22.14 20.47
C ALA A 232 0.14 23.27 21.11
N LYS A 233 1.33 22.95 21.64
CA LYS A 233 2.27 23.93 22.19
C LYS A 233 3.62 23.84 21.49
N LYS A 234 3.92 24.96 20.83
CA LYS A 234 5.21 25.46 20.32
C LYS A 234 5.88 24.58 19.27
N GLU A 235 6.25 25.23 18.16
CA GLU A 235 7.29 24.80 17.23
C GLU A 235 8.51 24.30 18.02
N GLN A 236 8.57 23.01 18.27
CA GLN A 236 9.79 22.37 18.74
C GLN A 236 10.71 22.27 17.54
N LYS A 237 11.99 22.63 17.73
CA LYS A 237 13.07 22.47 16.76
C LYS A 237 12.89 21.17 15.98
N SER A 238 13.04 21.23 14.65
CA SER A 238 12.92 20.06 13.79
C SER A 238 13.73 18.92 14.38
N ASP A 239 13.05 17.80 14.63
CA ASP A 239 13.71 16.57 15.06
C ASP A 239 14.83 16.25 14.06
N PRO A 240 16.09 16.11 14.49
CA PRO A 240 17.12 15.64 13.58
C PRO A 240 16.64 14.31 12.97
N ASP A 241 16.77 14.21 11.64
CA ASP A 241 16.46 13.01 10.84
C ASP A 241 14.99 12.58 10.75
N TYR A 242 14.04 13.43 11.15
CA TYR A 242 12.60 13.11 11.12
C TYR A 242 12.26 11.80 11.84
N ARG A 243 13.08 11.42 12.84
CA ARG A 243 13.04 10.10 13.47
C ARG A 243 11.68 9.78 14.09
N LYS A 244 11.07 10.75 14.77
CA LYS A 244 9.72 10.63 15.34
C LYS A 244 8.66 10.35 14.28
N LEU A 245 8.71 11.07 13.15
CA LEU A 245 7.77 10.90 12.04
C LEU A 245 7.95 9.53 11.37
N ARG A 246 9.20 9.13 11.10
CA ARG A 246 9.53 7.82 10.51
C ARG A 246 9.06 6.67 11.41
N ARG A 247 9.21 6.83 12.74
CA ARG A 247 8.67 5.87 13.71
C ARG A 247 7.14 5.82 13.68
N ALA A 248 6.46 6.96 13.59
CA ALA A 248 5.00 7.00 13.48
C ALA A 248 4.50 6.35 12.18
N LEU A 249 5.20 6.56 11.06
CA LEU A 249 4.94 5.88 9.79
C LEU A 249 5.14 4.37 9.93
N CYS A 250 6.24 3.92 10.55
CA CYS A 250 6.49 2.49 10.79
C CYS A 250 5.38 1.80 11.56
N VAL A 251 4.80 2.46 12.57
CA VAL A 251 3.71 1.90 13.38
C VAL A 251 2.39 1.90 12.60
N GLY A 252 2.08 2.98 11.87
CA GLY A 252 0.83 3.05 11.11
C GLY A 252 0.81 2.13 9.89
N TYR A 253 1.94 2.01 9.19
CA TYR A 253 2.11 1.12 8.03
C TYR A 253 2.68 -0.25 8.43
N GLY A 254 2.34 -0.77 9.62
CA GLY A 254 2.89 -2.04 10.11
C GLY A 254 2.58 -3.25 9.22
N ASN A 255 1.53 -3.17 8.40
CA ASN A 255 1.17 -4.15 7.36
C ASN A 255 1.88 -3.93 6.01
N GLN A 256 2.58 -2.81 5.83
CA GLN A 256 3.20 -2.36 4.57
C GLN A 256 4.70 -2.12 4.75
N LEU A 257 5.37 -3.14 5.27
CA LEU A 257 6.81 -3.18 5.48
C LEU A 257 7.50 -4.03 4.41
N ALA A 258 8.75 -3.72 4.09
CA ALA A 258 9.56 -4.49 3.19
C ALA A 258 11.02 -4.59 3.67
N GLU A 259 11.63 -5.75 3.47
CA GLU A 259 13.01 -6.08 3.85
C GLU A 259 13.88 -6.25 2.60
N ARG A 260 15.05 -5.60 2.58
CA ARG A 260 15.99 -5.65 1.47
C ARG A 260 16.67 -7.01 1.40
N MET A 261 16.88 -7.51 0.19
CA MET A 261 17.71 -8.69 -0.05
C MET A 261 19.18 -8.43 0.29
N LEU A 262 19.89 -9.46 0.72
CA LEU A 262 21.27 -9.35 1.22
C LEU A 262 22.24 -8.73 0.19
N HIS A 263 22.12 -9.13 -1.08
CA HIS A 263 23.06 -8.79 -2.15
C HIS A 263 22.50 -7.87 -3.25
N HIS A 264 21.22 -7.50 -3.20
CA HIS A 264 20.54 -6.72 -4.23
C HIS A 264 19.58 -5.69 -3.61
N ASN A 265 19.31 -4.60 -4.33
CA ASN A 265 18.30 -3.60 -3.95
C ASN A 265 16.85 -4.05 -4.28
N GLY A 266 16.63 -5.36 -4.37
CA GLY A 266 15.30 -5.96 -4.34
C GLY A 266 14.83 -6.09 -2.90
N TYR A 267 13.51 -6.08 -2.70
CA TYR A 267 12.88 -6.19 -1.39
C TYR A 267 11.88 -7.33 -1.36
N HIS A 268 11.73 -7.97 -0.21
CA HIS A 268 10.61 -8.85 0.09
C HIS A 268 9.62 -8.11 0.97
N THR A 269 8.33 -8.15 0.62
CA THR A 269 7.28 -7.64 1.48
C THR A 269 7.21 -8.46 2.76
N VAL A 270 7.13 -7.77 3.89
CA VAL A 270 6.96 -8.37 5.22
C VAL A 270 5.46 -8.52 5.46
N GLY A 271 5.02 -9.75 5.73
CA GLY A 271 3.62 -10.09 5.91
C GLY A 271 3.32 -11.52 5.51
N TYR A 272 2.04 -11.82 5.26
CA TYR A 272 1.58 -13.19 5.03
C TYR A 272 1.93 -13.75 3.63
N ARG A 273 2.02 -12.88 2.62
CA ARG A 273 2.46 -13.25 1.26
C ARG A 273 3.67 -12.41 0.89
N ALA A 274 4.86 -12.96 1.12
CA ALA A 274 6.10 -12.34 0.72
C ALA A 274 6.22 -12.34 -0.81
N GLN A 275 6.36 -11.15 -1.39
CA GLN A 275 6.56 -10.94 -2.82
C GLN A 275 7.86 -10.18 -3.05
N LEU A 276 8.60 -10.56 -4.09
CA LEU A 276 9.77 -9.80 -4.54
C LEU A 276 9.30 -8.53 -5.24
N VAL A 277 9.69 -7.38 -4.70
CA VAL A 277 9.29 -6.04 -5.13
C VAL A 277 10.51 -5.13 -5.23
N GLN A 278 10.40 -4.05 -6.00
CA GLN A 278 11.46 -3.05 -6.16
C GLN A 278 10.95 -1.67 -5.74
N VAL A 279 11.86 -0.79 -5.30
CA VAL A 279 11.52 0.62 -5.09
C VAL A 279 11.23 1.26 -6.46
N HIS A 280 10.15 2.03 -6.56
CA HIS A 280 9.79 2.70 -7.81
C HIS A 280 10.91 3.64 -8.26
N PRO A 281 11.28 3.70 -9.56
CA PRO A 281 12.34 4.59 -10.06
C PRO A 281 12.13 6.11 -9.88
N PHE A 282 10.96 6.52 -9.36
CA PHE A 282 10.65 7.92 -9.07
C PHE A 282 10.85 8.26 -7.60
N SER A 283 11.15 7.28 -6.76
CA SER A 283 11.48 7.52 -5.37
C SER A 283 12.80 8.29 -5.26
N VAL A 284 12.89 9.13 -4.25
CA VAL A 284 14.12 9.84 -3.85
C VAL A 284 14.91 9.11 -2.77
N LEU A 285 14.55 7.86 -2.46
CA LEU A 285 15.29 7.06 -1.50
C LEU A 285 16.73 6.82 -2.00
N GLU A 286 17.69 7.36 -1.26
CA GLU A 286 19.10 7.25 -1.59
C GLU A 286 19.74 5.99 -0.96
N GLY A 287 20.74 5.46 -1.66
CA GLY A 287 21.58 4.39 -1.13
C GLY A 287 22.71 4.94 -0.26
N ASP A 288 23.33 4.07 0.53
CA ASP A 288 24.58 4.36 1.23
C ASP A 288 25.75 4.58 0.24
N GLU A 289 26.96 4.81 0.77
CA GLU A 289 28.19 4.99 -0.01
C GLU A 289 28.48 3.83 -0.99
N TYR A 290 27.90 2.65 -0.74
CA TYR A 290 28.02 1.45 -1.58
C TYR A 290 26.81 1.26 -2.51
N GLY A 291 25.91 2.23 -2.57
CA GLY A 291 24.68 2.20 -3.36
C GLY A 291 23.62 1.24 -2.82
N LYS A 292 23.72 0.79 -1.57
CA LYS A 292 22.75 -0.10 -0.95
C LYS A 292 21.66 0.70 -0.28
N LEU A 293 20.41 0.34 -0.58
CA LEU A 293 19.26 0.96 0.05
C LEU A 293 19.11 0.49 1.52
N PRO A 294 18.32 1.20 2.36
CA PRO A 294 18.05 0.81 3.73
C PRO A 294 17.50 -0.62 3.86
N VAL A 295 17.88 -1.32 4.92
CA VAL A 295 17.48 -2.72 5.13
C VAL A 295 15.97 -2.87 5.24
N TYR A 296 15.30 -1.97 5.96
CA TYR A 296 13.85 -1.96 6.07
C TYR A 296 13.26 -0.64 5.59
N ILE A 297 12.15 -0.75 4.88
CA ILE A 297 11.38 0.38 4.39
C ILE A 297 9.89 0.17 4.63
N VAL A 298 9.17 1.27 4.80
CA VAL A 298 7.71 1.37 4.69
C VAL A 298 7.36 1.82 3.29
N TYR A 299 6.23 1.36 2.74
CA TYR A 299 5.68 1.86 1.48
C TYR A 299 4.18 2.20 1.61
N HIS A 300 3.71 3.17 0.84
CA HIS A 300 2.30 3.56 0.83
C HIS A 300 1.46 2.69 -0.11
N GLU A 301 1.99 2.41 -1.30
CA GLU A 301 1.28 1.75 -2.39
C GLU A 301 2.17 0.68 -3.04
N LEU A 302 1.53 -0.41 -3.47
CA LEU A 302 2.15 -1.38 -4.36
C LEU A 302 1.49 -1.29 -5.74
N ILE A 303 2.28 -1.03 -6.77
CA ILE A 303 1.83 -0.98 -8.17
C ILE A 303 2.35 -2.23 -8.87
N ASN A 304 1.42 -3.04 -9.39
CA ASN A 304 1.77 -4.25 -10.11
C ASN A 304 1.85 -3.95 -11.62
N THR A 305 3.05 -4.02 -12.19
CA THR A 305 3.27 -3.87 -13.64
C THR A 305 3.94 -5.14 -14.19
N THR A 306 4.84 -5.03 -15.17
CA THR A 306 5.72 -6.15 -15.54
C THR A 306 6.63 -6.56 -14.39
N ARG A 307 6.97 -5.59 -13.52
CA ARG A 307 7.60 -5.82 -12.21
C ARG A 307 6.79 -5.08 -11.14
N PRO A 308 6.59 -5.65 -9.97
CA PRO A 308 5.89 -4.97 -8.88
C PRO A 308 6.80 -3.90 -8.24
N PHE A 309 6.29 -2.69 -8.10
CA PHE A 309 7.00 -1.54 -7.55
C PHE A 309 6.31 -0.98 -6.32
N MET A 310 7.10 -0.61 -5.31
CA MET A 310 6.65 0.14 -4.13
C MET A 310 6.75 1.64 -4.39
N ARG A 311 5.68 2.38 -4.09
CA ARG A 311 5.60 3.83 -4.26
C ARG A 311 5.42 4.52 -2.91
N ASN A 312 5.97 5.73 -2.83
CA ASN A 312 6.06 6.55 -1.62
C ASN A 312 6.70 5.73 -0.50
N VAL A 313 8.03 5.58 -0.54
CA VAL A 313 8.76 4.77 0.44
C VAL A 313 9.40 5.62 1.53
N CYS A 314 9.72 5.02 2.67
CA CYS A 314 10.46 5.66 3.75
C CYS A 314 11.35 4.65 4.47
N ALA A 315 12.60 5.02 4.72
CA ALA A 315 13.55 4.23 5.51
C ALA A 315 13.09 4.13 6.97
N VAL A 316 13.21 2.96 7.57
CA VAL A 316 12.82 2.73 8.99
C VAL A 316 13.85 1.86 9.71
N ASP A 317 13.95 2.07 11.02
CA ASP A 317 14.93 1.35 11.84
C ASP A 317 14.41 -0.04 12.24
N GLN A 318 15.28 -1.04 12.24
CA GLN A 318 14.95 -2.42 12.63
C GLN A 318 14.37 -2.50 14.06
N SER A 319 14.80 -1.63 14.97
CA SER A 319 14.31 -1.63 16.36
C SER A 319 12.80 -1.39 16.48
N TRP A 320 12.21 -0.62 15.55
CA TRP A 320 10.78 -0.30 15.55
C TRP A 320 9.92 -1.41 14.93
N ILE A 321 10.53 -2.26 14.11
CA ILE A 321 9.86 -3.34 13.38
C ILE A 321 9.78 -4.62 14.23
N LYS A 322 10.75 -4.86 15.12
CA LYS A 322 10.77 -6.04 16.00
C LYS A 322 9.43 -6.31 16.73
N PRO A 323 8.74 -5.32 17.31
CA PRO A 323 7.41 -5.54 17.92
C PRO A 323 6.35 -6.00 16.91
N ILE A 324 6.39 -5.47 15.69
CA ILE A 324 5.42 -5.80 14.62
C ILE A 324 5.67 -7.23 14.13
N LEU A 325 6.93 -7.63 13.95
CA LEU A 325 7.29 -9.01 13.59
C LEU A 325 6.83 -10.01 14.66
N LYS A 326 7.02 -9.69 15.94
CA LYS A 326 6.52 -10.54 17.04
C LYS A 326 5.00 -10.71 17.03
N LYS A 327 4.25 -9.66 16.64
CA LYS A 327 2.80 -9.78 16.48
C LYS A 327 2.42 -10.65 15.30
N LEU A 328 3.15 -10.55 14.20
CA LEU A 328 2.95 -11.38 13.01
C LEU A 328 3.17 -12.88 13.34
N GLU A 329 4.16 -13.21 14.17
CA GLU A 329 4.43 -14.57 14.63
C GLU A 329 3.34 -15.14 15.55
N ARG A 330 2.70 -14.29 16.36
CA ARG A 330 1.68 -14.70 17.36
C ARG A 330 0.25 -14.73 16.81
N LEU A 331 0.06 -14.40 15.54
CA LEU A 331 -1.25 -14.14 14.97
C LEU A 331 -2.08 -15.45 14.85
N ASP A 332 -3.25 -15.48 15.50
CA ASP A 332 -4.22 -16.58 15.43
C ASP A 332 -5.57 -16.09 14.85
N MET A 333 -5.92 -16.61 13.67
CA MET A 333 -7.13 -16.20 12.94
C MET A 333 -8.43 -16.62 13.59
N ASN A 334 -8.43 -17.74 14.32
CA ASN A 334 -9.64 -18.27 14.93
C ASN A 334 -10.10 -17.38 16.09
N LYS A 335 -9.15 -16.79 16.81
CA LYS A 335 -9.42 -15.82 17.88
C LYS A 335 -9.86 -14.46 17.32
N LEU A 336 -9.17 -13.95 16.30
CA LEU A 336 -9.47 -12.64 15.69
C LEU A 336 -10.86 -12.56 15.04
N SER A 337 -11.39 -13.70 14.59
CA SER A 337 -12.72 -13.76 13.97
C SER A 337 -13.88 -13.88 14.98
N GLY A 338 -13.59 -13.92 16.29
CA GLY A 338 -14.60 -14.04 17.34
C GLY A 338 -15.25 -15.42 17.40
N GLY A 339 -14.58 -16.46 16.89
CA GLY A 339 -15.06 -17.83 17.01
C GLY A 339 -14.87 -18.34 18.43
N SER A 340 -15.95 -18.50 19.19
CA SER A 340 -15.92 -19.27 20.43
C SER A 340 -15.33 -20.65 20.14
N SER A 341 -14.36 -21.08 20.95
CA SER A 341 -13.82 -22.43 20.96
C SER A 341 -14.93 -23.42 21.38
N GLY A 342 -15.84 -23.71 20.47
CA GLY A 342 -16.92 -24.69 20.60
C GLY A 342 -16.78 -25.72 19.50
N SER A 343 -16.14 -26.84 19.84
CA SER A 343 -16.27 -28.16 19.22
C SER A 343 -16.61 -28.20 17.72
N LYS A 344 -15.58 -28.32 16.90
CA LYS A 344 -15.64 -29.25 15.76
C LYS A 344 -14.44 -30.16 15.88
N ASP A 345 -14.69 -31.38 16.32
CA ASP A 345 -13.74 -32.48 16.18
C ASP A 345 -13.29 -32.55 14.71
N PRO A 346 -12.01 -32.85 14.44
CA PRO A 346 -11.59 -33.15 13.08
C PRO A 346 -12.25 -34.45 12.65
N GLU A 347 -13.18 -34.39 11.70
CA GLU A 347 -13.59 -35.59 10.97
C GLU A 347 -12.33 -36.24 10.37
N PRO A 348 -12.11 -37.54 10.57
CA PRO A 348 -10.98 -38.22 9.96
C PRO A 348 -11.22 -38.28 8.45
N LEU A 349 -10.38 -37.58 7.69
CA LEU A 349 -10.29 -37.73 6.26
C LEU A 349 -9.93 -39.19 5.95
N GLU A 350 -10.88 -39.93 5.38
CA GLU A 350 -10.63 -41.26 4.82
C GLU A 350 -9.47 -41.20 3.82
N ASP A 351 -8.51 -42.11 4.01
CA ASP A 351 -7.42 -42.40 3.09
C ASP A 351 -7.95 -42.79 1.71
N LYS A 352 -8.06 -41.82 0.80
CA LYS A 352 -7.96 -42.10 -0.64
C LYS A 352 -6.50 -42.04 -1.02
N GLN A 353 -5.88 -43.22 -1.05
CA GLN A 353 -4.61 -43.47 -1.73
C GLN A 353 -4.70 -42.97 -3.18
N VAL A 354 -4.20 -41.77 -3.43
CA VAL A 354 -3.86 -41.31 -4.78
C VAL A 354 -2.38 -41.60 -4.98
N SER A 355 -2.10 -42.63 -5.77
CA SER A 355 -0.77 -42.99 -6.21
C SER A 355 -0.13 -41.82 -6.99
N SER A 356 0.91 -41.24 -6.41
CA SER A 356 1.76 -40.24 -7.07
C SER A 356 2.54 -40.86 -8.26
N PRO A 357 2.57 -40.25 -9.45
CA PRO A 357 3.32 -40.78 -10.59
C PRO A 357 4.82 -40.43 -10.46
N LYS A 358 5.60 -41.32 -9.83
CA LYS A 358 7.07 -41.22 -9.75
C LYS A 358 7.81 -41.40 -11.10
N LYS A 359 7.11 -41.72 -12.20
CA LYS A 359 7.74 -41.99 -13.52
C LYS A 359 8.05 -40.75 -14.37
N ALA A 360 7.55 -39.56 -14.04
CA ALA A 360 7.71 -38.38 -14.90
C ALA A 360 8.94 -37.50 -14.56
N MET A 361 9.53 -37.64 -13.37
CA MET A 361 10.71 -36.85 -12.96
C MET A 361 12.03 -37.45 -13.46
N ASP A 362 12.20 -38.78 -13.44
CA ASP A 362 13.42 -39.43 -13.93
C ASP A 362 13.65 -39.25 -15.45
N VAL A 363 12.57 -39.16 -16.23
CA VAL A 363 12.66 -38.96 -17.69
C VAL A 363 13.08 -37.52 -18.04
N LYS A 364 12.72 -36.53 -17.21
CA LYS A 364 13.13 -35.14 -17.46
C LYS A 364 14.55 -34.84 -16.96
N GLN A 365 15.00 -35.49 -15.89
CA GLN A 365 16.37 -35.34 -15.37
C GLN A 365 17.40 -35.94 -16.36
N SER A 366 17.14 -37.14 -16.87
CA SER A 366 18.01 -37.83 -17.85
C SER A 366 18.17 -37.07 -19.17
N ASP A 367 17.12 -36.39 -19.62
CA ASP A 367 17.12 -35.62 -20.87
C ASP A 367 17.85 -34.28 -20.75
N VAL A 368 17.99 -33.74 -19.53
CA VAL A 368 18.81 -32.55 -19.23
C VAL A 368 20.29 -32.92 -19.10
N ASP A 369 20.60 -34.02 -18.40
CA ASP A 369 21.99 -34.49 -18.23
C ASP A 369 22.61 -34.93 -19.57
N SER A 370 21.82 -35.57 -20.45
CA SER A 370 22.24 -35.92 -21.81
C SER A 370 22.60 -34.68 -22.66
N LYS A 371 21.82 -33.60 -22.53
CA LYS A 371 22.09 -32.33 -23.22
C LYS A 371 23.35 -31.63 -22.70
N ILE A 372 23.59 -31.69 -21.39
CA ILE A 372 24.80 -31.14 -20.77
C ILE A 372 26.04 -31.90 -21.23
N GLN A 373 25.96 -33.23 -21.33
CA GLN A 373 27.07 -34.08 -21.76
C GLN A 373 27.41 -33.87 -23.25
N ALA A 374 26.39 -33.80 -24.12
CA ALA A 374 26.57 -33.50 -25.54
C ALA A 374 27.18 -32.10 -25.78
N ALA A 375 26.83 -31.10 -24.95
CA ALA A 375 27.43 -29.78 -25.02
C ALA A 375 28.92 -29.79 -24.60
N ARG A 376 29.26 -30.59 -23.58
CA ARG A 376 30.64 -30.74 -23.08
C ARG A 376 31.55 -31.44 -24.08
N GLU A 377 31.06 -32.47 -24.78
CA GLU A 377 31.81 -33.15 -25.84
C GLU A 377 32.07 -32.24 -27.04
N ARG A 378 31.07 -31.45 -27.47
CA ARG A 378 31.25 -30.45 -28.54
C ARG A 378 32.29 -29.38 -28.18
N TYR A 379 32.36 -28.99 -26.92
CA TYR A 379 33.36 -28.05 -26.42
C TYR A 379 34.77 -28.66 -26.43
N LEU A 380 34.92 -29.89 -25.95
CA LEU A 380 36.21 -30.60 -25.95
C LEU A 380 36.71 -30.91 -27.36
N ALA A 381 35.83 -31.28 -28.29
CA ALA A 381 36.17 -31.50 -29.70
C ALA A 381 36.64 -30.22 -30.41
N ARG A 382 36.17 -29.04 -29.99
CA ARG A 382 36.67 -27.74 -30.48
C ARG A 382 38.02 -27.37 -29.88
N LYS A 383 38.30 -27.80 -28.65
CA LYS A 383 39.56 -27.51 -27.96
C LYS A 383 40.71 -28.42 -28.43
N GLY A 384 40.41 -29.63 -28.91
CA GLY A 384 41.40 -30.57 -29.46
C GLY A 384 41.81 -30.34 -30.93
N LYS A 385 41.24 -29.34 -31.61
CA LYS A 385 41.59 -28.95 -33.00
C LYS A 385 42.35 -27.61 -33.08
N LYS A 386 42.96 -27.16 -31.98
CA LYS A 386 43.89 -26.02 -31.95
C LYS A 386 45.29 -26.49 -31.60
#